data_AF-A0A328UG99-F1
#
_entry.id   AF-A0A328UG99-F1
#
_cell.length_a   1.000
_cell.length_b   1.000
_cell.length_c   1.000
_cell.angle_alpha   90.00
_cell.angle_beta   90.00
_cell.angle_gamma   90.00
#
_symmetry.space_group_name_H-M   'P 1'
#
loop_
_entity.id
_entity.type
_entity.pdbx_description
1 polymer ?
#
loop_
_entity_poly.entity_id
_entity_poly.type
_entity_poly.pdbx_seq_one_letter_code
_entity_poly.pdbx_strand_id
1 'polypeptide(L)'
;MKKLGFRLAALVLLLSIVMVQTGCSRNLLETVRSWVRVGDVECMVSSPRYYASGELSPEAPLNIQVEIRYVGLGEPSEVEVIRGGSYYLPTLYAGEEDTPVISSSLSSIAVQDTLRRDQPYTDVWTAGKEYEKLGGFAPGDYRTRIFWDFTYTDASSINRNVSFSSEICFTVL
;
A
#
# COMPACT_ATOMS: atom_id res chain seq x y z
N MET A 1 -73.05 -8.50 8.19
CA MET A 1 -72.13 -8.82 7.08
C MET A 1 -71.36 -7.57 6.68
N LYS A 2 -70.09 -7.71 6.26
CA LYS A 2 -69.08 -6.67 5.93
C LYS A 2 -68.15 -6.22 7.08
N LYS A 3 -67.27 -7.13 7.51
CA LYS A 3 -65.91 -6.81 7.99
C LYS A 3 -64.93 -7.81 7.36
N LEU A 4 -64.85 -7.79 6.03
CA LEU A 4 -63.91 -8.60 5.25
C LEU A 4 -63.27 -7.65 4.24
N GLY A 5 -62.12 -7.08 4.58
CA GLY A 5 -61.47 -6.10 3.70
C GLY A 5 -60.15 -5.55 4.21
N PHE A 6 -59.83 -5.70 5.50
CA PHE A 6 -58.66 -5.05 6.08
C PHE A 6 -57.46 -5.97 6.37
N ARG A 7 -57.51 -7.26 6.04
CA ARG A 7 -56.41 -8.20 6.34
C ARG A 7 -55.56 -8.66 5.16
N LEU A 8 -55.89 -8.27 3.92
CA LEU A 8 -55.07 -8.62 2.76
C LEU A 8 -53.99 -7.56 2.41
N ALA A 9 -54.17 -6.30 2.82
CA ALA A 9 -53.21 -5.24 2.48
C ALA A 9 -51.90 -5.33 3.29
N ALA A 10 -51.92 -5.94 4.48
CA ALA A 10 -50.73 -6.06 5.33
C ALA A 10 -49.79 -7.20 4.90
N LEU A 11 -50.28 -8.20 4.16
CA LEU A 11 -49.46 -9.35 3.75
C LEU A 11 -48.66 -9.09 2.45
N VAL A 12 -49.11 -8.14 1.62
CA VAL A 12 -48.42 -7.78 0.37
C VAL A 12 -47.25 -6.79 0.62
N LEU A 13 -47.32 -5.97 1.67
CA LEU A 13 -46.25 -5.03 2.02
C LEU A 13 -45.03 -5.68 2.69
N LEU A 14 -45.14 -6.91 3.21
CA LEU A 14 -44.04 -7.63 3.85
C LEU A 14 -43.15 -8.41 2.86
N LEU A 15 -43.54 -8.48 1.59
CA LEU A 15 -42.86 -9.29 0.55
C LEU A 15 -41.95 -8.48 -0.39
N SER A 16 -41.81 -7.16 -0.19
CA SER A 16 -41.14 -6.28 -1.16
C SER A 16 -39.79 -5.69 -0.72
N ILE A 17 -39.27 -6.05 0.45
CA ILE A 17 -37.94 -5.58 0.87
C ILE A 17 -37.12 -6.75 1.42
N VAL A 18 -36.97 -7.79 0.61
CA VAL A 18 -35.66 -8.45 0.57
C VAL A 18 -34.83 -7.55 -0.34
N MET A 19 -34.30 -6.47 0.23
CA MET A 19 -33.04 -5.96 -0.31
C MET A 19 -32.10 -7.14 -0.13
N VAL A 20 -31.89 -7.89 -1.21
CA VAL A 20 -30.62 -8.56 -1.40
C VAL A 20 -29.65 -7.38 -1.43
N GLN A 21 -29.16 -6.99 -0.25
CA GLN A 21 -27.88 -6.35 -0.17
C GLN A 21 -26.95 -7.39 -0.74
N THR A 22 -26.80 -7.37 -2.07
CA THR A 22 -25.51 -7.62 -2.69
C THR A 22 -24.63 -6.51 -2.14
N GLY A 23 -24.29 -6.61 -0.85
CA GLY A 23 -23.13 -5.92 -0.33
C GLY A 23 -22.06 -6.38 -1.29
N CYS A 24 -21.57 -5.47 -2.12
CA CYS A 24 -20.33 -5.70 -2.82
C CYS A 24 -19.36 -6.08 -1.70
N SER A 25 -19.11 -7.37 -1.51
CA SER A 25 -18.11 -7.81 -0.55
C SER A 25 -16.83 -7.28 -1.15
N ARG A 26 -16.36 -6.14 -0.65
CA ARG A 26 -15.08 -5.58 -1.03
C ARG A 26 -14.09 -6.71 -0.83
N ASN A 27 -13.44 -7.12 -1.90
CA ASN A 27 -12.55 -8.27 -1.84
C ASN A 27 -11.34 -7.83 -1.02
N LEU A 28 -11.27 -8.25 0.25
CA LEU A 28 -10.16 -7.93 1.15
C LEU A 28 -8.80 -8.40 0.62
N LEU A 29 -8.80 -9.30 -0.38
CA LEU A 29 -7.59 -9.78 -1.05
C LEU A 29 -7.17 -8.92 -2.25
N GLU A 30 -7.96 -7.90 -2.63
CA GLU A 30 -7.57 -6.98 -3.69
C GLU A 30 -6.28 -6.27 -3.32
N THR A 31 -5.30 -6.31 -4.22
CA THR A 31 -3.98 -5.70 -4.02
C THR A 31 -3.81 -4.55 -5.01
N VAL A 32 -3.50 -3.37 -4.50
CA VAL A 32 -3.02 -2.25 -5.31
C VAL A 32 -1.53 -2.38 -5.53
N ARG A 33 -1.08 -2.08 -6.74
CA ARG A 33 0.32 -2.10 -7.12
C ARG A 33 0.66 -0.83 -7.89
N SER A 34 1.84 -0.30 -7.64
CA SER A 34 2.44 0.77 -8.42
C SER A 34 3.88 0.33 -8.73
N TRP A 35 4.31 0.51 -9.96
CA TRP A 35 5.62 0.06 -10.41
C TRP A 35 6.27 1.13 -11.27
N VAL A 36 7.59 1.21 -11.15
CA VAL A 36 8.42 2.15 -11.90
C VAL A 36 9.73 1.48 -12.30
N ARG A 37 10.21 1.77 -13.49
CA ARG A 37 11.51 1.32 -13.98
C ARG A 37 12.44 2.52 -14.14
N VAL A 38 13.63 2.43 -13.54
CA VAL A 38 14.68 3.43 -13.67
C VAL A 38 15.97 2.74 -14.11
N GLY A 39 16.29 2.86 -15.39
CA GLY A 39 17.41 2.14 -16.00
C GLY A 39 17.24 0.62 -15.89
N ASP A 40 18.22 -0.01 -15.25
CA ASP A 40 18.27 -1.46 -15.05
C ASP A 40 17.64 -1.92 -13.73
N VAL A 41 16.85 -1.08 -13.08
CA VAL A 41 16.15 -1.43 -11.84
C VAL A 41 14.65 -1.19 -12.00
N GLU A 42 13.87 -2.17 -11.56
CA GLU A 42 12.41 -2.08 -11.40
C GLU A 42 12.07 -2.05 -9.92
N CYS A 43 11.18 -1.14 -9.55
CA CYS A 43 10.70 -0.96 -8.20
C CYS A 43 9.18 -1.11 -8.21
N MET A 44 8.65 -1.96 -7.35
CA MET A 44 7.23 -2.19 -7.19
C MET A 44 6.84 -1.92 -5.74
N VAL A 45 5.79 -1.15 -5.55
CA VAL A 45 5.11 -1.00 -4.27
C VAL A 45 3.76 -1.71 -4.37
N SER A 46 3.41 -2.46 -3.34
CA SER A 46 2.13 -3.14 -3.26
C SER A 46 1.52 -3.07 -1.87
N SER A 47 0.19 -3.05 -1.80
CA SER A 47 -0.58 -3.03 -0.55
C SER A 47 -1.92 -3.71 -0.79
N PRO A 48 -2.53 -4.34 0.23
CA PRO A 48 -3.98 -4.51 0.27
C PRO A 48 -4.71 -3.21 -0.08
N ARG A 49 -5.75 -3.31 -0.90
CA ARG A 49 -6.69 -2.23 -1.23
C ARG A 49 -7.56 -1.90 -0.03
N TYR A 50 -7.90 -2.91 0.76
CA TYR A 50 -8.83 -2.82 1.88
C TYR A 50 -8.20 -3.41 3.14
N TYR A 51 -8.34 -2.69 4.24
CA TYR A 51 -7.92 -3.11 5.57
C TYR A 51 -9.13 -3.11 6.49
N ALA A 52 -9.37 -4.17 7.26
CA ALA A 52 -10.45 -4.19 8.24
C ALA A 52 -10.00 -3.42 9.49
N SER A 53 -10.69 -2.32 9.85
CA SER A 53 -10.30 -1.50 11.02
C SER A 53 -10.16 -2.30 12.31
N GLY A 54 -11.04 -3.28 12.52
CA GLY A 54 -11.03 -4.17 13.70
C GLY A 54 -9.88 -5.17 13.75
N GLU A 55 -9.10 -5.31 12.66
CA GLU A 55 -7.95 -6.23 12.58
C GLU A 55 -6.60 -5.51 12.63
N LEU A 56 -6.59 -4.18 12.60
CA LEU A 56 -5.35 -3.40 12.68
C LEU A 56 -4.81 -3.43 14.11
N SER A 57 -3.53 -3.74 14.26
CA SER A 57 -2.84 -3.81 15.55
C SER A 57 -1.61 -2.90 15.57
N PRO A 58 -1.13 -2.48 16.75
CA PRO A 58 0.06 -1.64 16.86
C PRO A 58 1.33 -2.25 16.23
N GLU A 59 1.44 -3.58 16.22
CA GLU A 59 2.65 -4.30 15.79
C GLU A 59 2.88 -4.22 14.29
N ALA A 60 1.82 -4.33 13.48
CA ALA A 60 1.90 -4.22 12.03
C ALA A 60 0.54 -3.86 11.40
N PRO A 61 0.07 -2.62 11.60
CA PRO A 61 -1.29 -2.23 11.22
C PRO A 61 -1.48 -2.18 9.70
N LEU A 62 -0.43 -1.89 8.94
CA LEU A 62 -0.44 -1.95 7.49
C LEU A 62 0.55 -3.01 7.01
N ASN A 63 0.41 -3.45 5.76
CA ASN A 63 1.36 -4.33 5.11
C ASN A 63 1.62 -3.82 3.69
N ILE A 64 2.46 -2.79 3.59
CA ILE A 64 2.87 -2.23 2.32
C ILE A 64 4.25 -2.77 1.98
N GLN A 65 4.28 -3.63 0.97
CA GLN A 65 5.51 -4.27 0.51
C GLN A 65 6.15 -3.44 -0.60
N VAL A 66 7.45 -3.21 -0.48
CA VAL A 66 8.29 -2.69 -1.55
C VAL A 66 9.20 -3.80 -2.04
N GLU A 67 9.30 -3.92 -3.36
CA GLU A 67 10.12 -4.89 -4.03
C GLU A 67 11.01 -4.19 -5.05
N ILE A 68 12.31 -4.52 -5.06
CA ILE A 68 13.29 -3.95 -5.99
C ILE A 68 13.97 -5.10 -6.73
N ARG A 69 13.97 -5.01 -8.06
CA ARG A 69 14.52 -6.01 -8.98
C ARG A 69 15.58 -5.40 -9.86
N TYR A 70 16.72 -6.07 -9.97
CA TYR A 70 17.65 -5.78 -11.07
C TYR A 70 17.12 -6.43 -12.35
N VAL A 71 16.94 -5.64 -13.40
CA VAL A 71 16.38 -6.06 -14.70
C VAL A 71 17.31 -5.75 -15.87
N GLY A 72 18.57 -5.40 -15.59
CA GLY A 72 19.59 -5.25 -16.62
C GLY A 72 19.75 -6.54 -17.41
N LEU A 73 20.00 -6.42 -18.71
CA LEU A 73 20.17 -7.55 -19.63
C LEU A 73 21.66 -7.87 -19.80
N GLY A 74 22.01 -9.16 -19.89
CA GLY A 74 23.40 -9.61 -20.06
C GLY A 74 24.13 -9.87 -18.73
N GLU A 75 25.46 -9.74 -18.72
CA GLU A 75 26.27 -9.78 -17.50
C GLU A 75 26.48 -8.35 -16.96
N PRO A 76 26.56 -8.16 -15.62
CA PRO A 76 26.40 -9.16 -14.57
C PRO A 76 24.92 -9.52 -14.33
N SER A 77 24.67 -10.65 -13.68
CA SER A 77 23.32 -11.01 -13.18
C SER A 77 22.92 -10.29 -11.90
N GLU A 78 23.85 -9.55 -11.29
CA GLU A 78 23.68 -8.82 -10.04
C GLU A 78 24.49 -7.52 -10.02
N VAL A 79 24.04 -6.55 -9.24
CA VAL A 79 24.73 -5.28 -9.02
C VAL A 79 24.83 -4.98 -7.53
N GLU A 80 25.96 -4.43 -7.13
CA GLU A 80 26.09 -3.88 -5.78
C GLU A 80 25.31 -2.57 -5.69
N VAL A 81 24.55 -2.45 -4.62
CA VAL A 81 23.76 -1.27 -4.31
C VAL A 81 24.23 -0.73 -2.99
N ILE A 82 24.75 0.49 -3.01
CA ILE A 82 24.87 1.28 -1.80
C ILE A 82 23.52 1.95 -1.63
N ARG A 83 22.67 1.36 -0.79
CA ARG A 83 21.41 1.99 -0.38
C ARG A 83 21.74 3.11 0.61
N GLY A 84 22.43 4.13 0.11
CA GLY A 84 22.74 5.38 0.77
C GLY A 84 21.73 6.41 0.33
N GLY A 85 20.50 6.28 0.81
CA GLY A 85 19.46 7.24 0.51
C GLY A 85 18.37 7.07 1.53
N SER A 86 17.87 8.21 2.00
CA SER A 86 16.80 8.25 2.97
C SER A 86 15.63 7.40 2.46
N TYR A 87 15.29 6.34 3.19
CA TYR A 87 14.02 5.65 3.03
C TYR A 87 12.94 6.66 3.40
N TYR A 88 12.26 7.25 2.43
CA TYR A 88 11.19 8.19 2.76
C TYR A 88 9.85 7.49 2.72
N LEU A 89 9.56 7.00 3.93
CA LEU A 89 8.32 7.12 4.69
C LEU A 89 7.10 7.45 3.85
N PRO A 90 6.13 6.54 3.82
CA PRO A 90 4.86 6.78 3.16
C PRO A 90 4.16 7.96 3.85
N THR A 91 4.08 9.10 3.16
CA THR A 91 3.37 10.27 3.70
C THR A 91 1.89 9.96 3.70
N LEU A 92 1.29 9.83 4.87
CA LEU A 92 -0.09 9.42 4.99
C LEU A 92 -1.02 10.63 4.94
N TYR A 93 -1.96 10.58 4.00
CA TYR A 93 -3.08 11.49 3.86
C TYR A 93 -4.37 10.75 4.16
N ALA A 94 -5.29 11.39 4.87
CA ALA A 94 -6.66 10.91 5.04
C ALA A 94 -7.56 11.62 4.02
N GLY A 95 -8.35 10.84 3.27
CA GLY A 95 -9.21 11.35 2.22
C GLY A 95 -8.43 12.03 1.07
N GLU A 96 -9.00 13.11 0.54
CA GLU A 96 -8.43 13.89 -0.57
C GLU A 96 -7.54 15.04 -0.09
N GLU A 97 -7.34 15.21 1.21
CA GLU A 97 -6.56 16.32 1.75
C GLU A 97 -5.08 16.21 1.35
N ASP A 98 -4.49 17.34 0.94
CA ASP A 98 -3.06 17.45 0.65
C ASP A 98 -2.22 17.80 1.89
N THR A 99 -2.87 17.91 3.05
CA THR A 99 -2.17 18.04 4.34
C THR A 99 -1.89 16.64 4.89
N PRO A 100 -0.62 16.27 5.14
CA PRO A 100 -0.31 14.96 5.66
C PRO A 100 -0.77 14.85 7.11
N VAL A 101 -1.50 13.78 7.42
CA VAL A 101 -1.92 13.45 8.80
C VAL A 101 -0.69 13.07 9.62
N ILE A 102 0.27 12.41 8.99
CA ILE A 102 1.62 12.22 9.52
C ILE A 102 2.64 12.49 8.43
N SER A 103 3.47 13.52 8.66
CA SER A 103 4.83 13.57 8.12
C SER A 103 5.76 12.99 9.18
N SER A 104 6.12 11.71 9.05
CA SER A 104 7.24 11.19 9.83
C SER A 104 8.54 11.65 9.14
N SER A 105 9.53 12.01 9.93
CA SER A 105 10.91 12.15 9.50
C SER A 105 11.73 11.08 10.21
N LEU A 106 12.69 10.44 9.53
CA LEU A 106 14.08 10.18 10.02
C LEU A 106 14.78 8.92 9.47
N SER A 107 16.11 9.02 9.60
CA SER A 107 17.20 8.03 9.61
C SER A 107 17.61 7.35 8.31
N SER A 108 18.69 7.87 7.74
CA SER A 108 19.53 7.21 6.73
C SER A 108 20.50 6.23 7.42
N ILE A 109 20.31 4.93 7.21
CA ILE A 109 21.41 3.97 7.36
C ILE A 109 21.79 3.57 5.95
N ALA A 110 23.00 3.97 5.53
CA ALA A 110 23.57 3.48 4.29
C ALA A 110 23.86 1.99 4.47
N VAL A 111 23.08 1.13 3.83
CA VAL A 111 23.31 -0.32 3.83
C VAL A 111 23.82 -0.72 2.45
N GLN A 112 25.01 -1.32 2.39
CA GLN A 112 25.48 -1.96 1.17
C GLN A 112 24.79 -3.32 1.04
N ASP A 113 24.24 -3.60 -0.13
CA ASP A 113 23.57 -4.86 -0.44
C ASP A 113 23.78 -5.22 -1.93
N THR A 114 23.28 -6.38 -2.34
CA THR A 114 23.36 -6.87 -3.71
C THR A 114 21.95 -7.07 -4.26
N LEU A 115 21.62 -6.38 -5.36
CA LEU A 115 20.41 -6.69 -6.13
C LEU A 115 20.73 -7.75 -7.17
N ARG A 116 20.01 -8.87 -7.13
CA ARG A 116 20.17 -9.98 -8.09
C ARG A 116 18.94 -10.02 -9.00
N ARG A 117 19.13 -10.44 -10.25
CA ARG A 117 18.03 -10.53 -11.24
C ARG A 117 16.94 -11.50 -10.83
N ASP A 118 17.32 -12.59 -10.17
CA ASP A 118 16.45 -13.69 -9.74
C ASP A 118 16.02 -13.60 -8.27
N GLN A 119 16.63 -12.68 -7.50
CA GLN A 119 16.32 -12.47 -6.09
C GLN A 119 15.97 -11.00 -5.84
N PRO A 120 14.68 -10.62 -5.99
CA PRO A 120 14.23 -9.29 -5.61
C PRO A 120 14.56 -9.00 -4.15
N TYR A 121 15.03 -7.78 -3.89
CA TYR A 121 15.00 -7.24 -2.54
C TYR A 121 13.55 -6.94 -2.16
N THR A 122 13.16 -7.29 -0.94
CA THR A 122 11.82 -7.02 -0.41
C THR A 122 11.94 -6.37 0.96
N ASP A 123 11.19 -5.29 1.16
CA ASP A 123 10.98 -4.65 2.45
C ASP A 123 9.48 -4.47 2.72
N VAL A 124 9.10 -4.45 3.99
CA VAL A 124 7.71 -4.28 4.42
C VAL A 124 7.61 -3.08 5.34
N TRP A 125 6.88 -2.06 4.90
CA TRP A 125 6.47 -0.98 5.77
C TRP A 125 5.16 -1.31 6.45
N THR A 126 5.19 -1.36 7.78
CA THR A 126 4.03 -1.74 8.58
C THR A 126 3.25 -0.57 9.15
N ALA A 127 3.78 0.65 9.11
CA ALA A 127 3.17 1.85 9.69
C ALA A 127 2.84 1.78 11.20
N GLY A 128 3.53 0.92 11.98
CA GLY A 128 3.28 0.78 13.43
C GLY A 128 3.47 2.09 14.21
N LYS A 129 4.51 2.86 13.89
CA LYS A 129 4.76 4.17 14.52
C LYS A 129 3.67 5.19 14.19
N GLU A 130 3.17 5.16 12.95
CA GLU A 130 2.08 6.02 12.50
C GLU A 130 0.79 5.68 13.23
N TYR A 131 0.48 4.39 13.37
CA TYR A 131 -0.66 3.93 14.15
C TYR A 131 -0.59 4.38 15.61
N GLU A 132 0.57 4.22 16.27
CA GLU A 132 0.77 4.70 17.64
C GLU A 132 0.53 6.21 17.75
N LYS A 133 1.04 6.99 16.79
CA LYS A 133 0.88 8.45 16.76
C LYS A 133 -0.57 8.88 16.53
N LEU A 134 -1.36 8.12 15.78
CA LEU A 134 -2.78 8.40 15.53
C LEU A 134 -3.72 7.83 16.58
N GLY A 135 -3.24 6.92 17.43
CA GLY A 135 -4.11 6.11 18.28
C GLY A 135 -4.96 5.11 17.49
N GLY A 136 -4.49 4.72 16.30
CA GLY A 136 -5.18 3.83 15.37
C GLY A 136 -5.56 4.49 14.05
N PHE A 137 -6.03 3.68 13.09
CA PHE A 137 -6.60 4.16 11.82
C PHE A 137 -8.13 4.12 11.89
N ALA A 138 -8.76 5.27 11.71
CA ALA A 138 -10.21 5.35 11.57
C ALA A 138 -10.66 4.75 10.22
N PRO A 139 -11.90 4.27 10.09
CA PRO A 139 -12.46 3.93 8.79
C PRO A 139 -12.42 5.11 7.84
N GLY A 140 -11.94 4.89 6.61
CA GLY A 140 -11.76 5.95 5.61
C GLY A 140 -10.78 5.59 4.51
N ASP A 141 -10.73 6.45 3.50
CA ASP A 141 -9.75 6.35 2.43
C ASP A 141 -8.43 6.99 2.86
N TYR A 142 -7.34 6.34 2.50
CA TYR A 142 -5.99 6.76 2.80
C TYR A 142 -5.13 6.71 1.55
N ARG A 143 -4.19 7.65 1.49
CA ARG A 143 -3.20 7.74 0.42
C ARG A 143 -1.84 7.82 1.05
N THR A 144 -0.90 7.14 0.45
CA THR A 144 0.47 7.12 0.94
C THR A 144 1.48 7.28 -0.17
N ARG A 145 2.42 8.21 -0.01
CA ARG A 145 3.47 8.51 -0.99
C ARG A 145 4.81 8.01 -0.49
N ILE A 146 5.36 7.04 -1.18
CA ILE A 146 6.63 6.39 -0.87
C ILE A 146 7.70 6.95 -1.78
N PHE A 147 8.80 7.41 -1.21
CA PHE A 147 9.96 7.93 -1.94
C PHE A 147 11.18 7.07 -1.64
N TRP A 148 11.94 6.78 -2.69
CA TRP A 148 13.11 5.91 -2.63
C TRP A 148 14.25 6.51 -3.42
N ASP A 149 15.38 6.66 -2.73
CA ASP A 149 16.64 7.09 -3.30
C ASP A 149 17.72 6.05 -2.99
N PHE A 150 18.48 5.62 -3.99
CA PHE A 150 19.65 4.77 -3.77
C PHE A 150 20.67 4.94 -4.90
N THR A 151 21.90 4.47 -4.65
CA THR A 151 22.95 4.42 -5.66
C THR A 151 23.31 2.96 -5.92
N TYR A 152 23.46 2.59 -7.19
CA TYR A 152 24.00 1.28 -7.56
C TYR A 152 25.17 1.44 -8.53
N THR A 153 26.10 0.49 -8.50
CA THR A 153 27.19 0.42 -9.47
C THR A 153 26.75 -0.49 -10.59
N ASP A 154 26.63 0.05 -11.81
CA ASP A 154 26.21 -0.73 -12.97
C ASP A 154 27.33 -1.64 -13.51
N ALA A 155 26.98 -2.45 -14.52
CA ALA A 155 27.90 -3.37 -15.21
C ALA A 155 29.17 -2.70 -15.75
N SER A 156 29.13 -1.39 -16.02
CA SER A 156 30.24 -0.59 -16.55
C SER A 156 31.07 0.06 -15.44
N SER A 157 30.86 -0.34 -14.19
CA SER A 157 31.48 0.26 -13.00
C SER A 157 31.13 1.74 -12.82
N ILE A 158 29.96 2.16 -13.31
CA ILE A 158 29.46 3.53 -13.17
C ILE A 158 28.44 3.58 -12.05
N ASN A 159 28.63 4.50 -11.10
CA ASN A 159 27.63 4.78 -10.08
C ASN A 159 26.41 5.48 -10.70
N ARG A 160 25.24 4.89 -10.49
CA ARG A 160 23.94 5.40 -10.94
C ARG A 160 23.10 5.77 -9.73
N ASN A 161 22.56 6.98 -9.74
CA ASN A 161 21.58 7.40 -8.75
C ASN A 161 20.19 7.08 -9.27
N VAL A 162 19.37 6.47 -8.42
CA VAL A 162 17.97 6.17 -8.68
C VAL A 162 17.16 6.92 -7.65
N SER A 163 16.20 7.70 -8.14
CA SER A 163 15.20 8.41 -7.34
C SER A 163 13.84 8.11 -7.93
N PHE A 164 12.92 7.59 -7.12
CA PHE A 164 11.54 7.39 -7.55
C PHE A 164 10.55 7.65 -6.44
N SER A 165 9.33 7.97 -6.84
CA SER A 165 8.18 8.10 -5.97
C SER A 165 7.03 7.24 -6.46
N SER A 166 6.26 6.72 -5.52
CA SER A 166 5.07 5.92 -5.79
C SER A 166 3.96 6.35 -4.85
N GLU A 167 2.74 6.44 -5.37
CA GLU A 167 1.55 6.70 -4.58
C GLU A 167 0.68 5.44 -4.53
N ILE A 168 0.21 5.09 -3.34
CA ILE A 168 -0.67 3.96 -3.09
C ILE A 168 -1.90 4.46 -2.33
N CYS A 169 -3.08 4.08 -2.80
CA CYS A 169 -4.35 4.37 -2.14
C CYS A 169 -4.96 3.08 -1.59
N PHE A 170 -5.39 3.12 -0.33
CA PHE A 170 -6.07 2.02 0.36
C PHE A 170 -7.23 2.56 1.20
N THR A 171 -8.13 1.67 1.61
CA THR A 171 -9.29 2.03 2.43
C THR A 171 -9.31 1.18 3.69
N VAL A 172 -9.49 1.83 4.84
CA VAL A 172 -9.80 1.18 6.10
C VAL A 172 -11.32 1.07 6.21
N LEU A 173 -11.84 -0.15 6.39
CA LEU A 173 -13.28 -0.47 6.47
C LEU A 173 -13.81 -0.42 7.90
#